data_AF-A0A6L9QS33-F1
#
_entry.id   AF-A0A6L9QS33-F1
#
_cell.length_a   1.000
_cell.length_b   1.000
_cell.length_c   1.000
_cell.angle_alpha   90.00
_cell.angle_beta   90.00
_cell.angle_gamma   90.00
#
_symmetry.space_group_name_H-M   'P 1'
#
loop_
_entity.id
_entity.type
_entity.pdbx_description
1 polymer ?
#
loop_
_entity_poly.entity_id
_entity_poly.type
_entity_poly.pdbx_seq_one_letter_code
_entity_poly.pdbx_strand_id
1 'polypeptide(L)'
;AESAALDALAAVRSWAGDAFAAADTARRRVTLLSSAPAAPAVTHELVQALGEAAQTGIGVGDLPGARDRARRLAAHPSLAEVGHRATSWQLVADALAGDGDGVLTGAVRFLDAWQRSGSPLWPDLEPAVTAVATVHGLRGDPDARHEWDAILERFGASPNRVHGYGAVFDAMLLLHTGRAPEALERLASEPGEVWKWVTWVWLHWYVALGAEATVLAGGPEARDRLAGARELTAGNPVASAIVERAEALLDGDSARLLATADAFDAAGCRYQSARTAVLAGGAHAARGVAALAALGFTPPPAG
;
A
#
# COMPACT_ATOMS: atom_id res chain seq x y z
N ALA A 1 22.00 20.67 8.23
CA ALA A 1 21.92 20.46 9.69
C ALA A 1 20.55 19.90 10.07
N GLU A 2 19.51 20.72 10.28
CA GLU A 2 18.20 20.23 10.76
C GLU A 2 17.59 19.14 9.86
N SER A 3 17.62 19.27 8.53
CA SER A 3 17.10 18.24 7.62
C SER A 3 17.70 16.85 7.86
N ALA A 4 19.04 16.74 7.88
CA ALA A 4 19.74 15.49 8.16
C ALA A 4 19.52 14.98 9.61
N ALA A 5 19.26 15.87 10.57
CA ALA A 5 18.87 15.47 11.93
C ALA A 5 17.44 14.91 11.98
N LEU A 6 16.53 15.39 11.13
CA LEU A 6 15.18 14.85 10.95
C LEU A 6 15.22 13.50 10.21
N ASP A 7 16.00 13.37 9.14
CA ASP A 7 16.22 12.10 8.41
C ASP A 7 16.74 10.99 9.35
N ALA A 8 17.80 11.28 10.11
CA ALA A 8 18.33 10.35 11.11
C ALA A 8 17.31 10.01 12.23
N LEU A 9 16.50 10.98 12.66
CA LEU A 9 15.45 10.76 13.66
C LEU A 9 14.29 9.91 13.11
N ALA A 10 13.89 10.12 11.86
CA ALA A 10 12.86 9.33 11.18
C ALA A 10 13.30 7.88 10.99
N ALA A 11 14.57 7.67 10.60
CA ALA A 11 15.19 6.36 10.54
C ALA A 11 15.20 5.66 11.92
N VAL A 12 15.69 6.34 12.98
CA VAL A 12 15.71 5.78 14.35
C VAL A 12 14.30 5.45 14.85
N ARG A 13 13.30 6.30 14.59
CA ARG A 13 11.89 6.04 14.93
C ARG A 13 11.33 4.82 14.20
N SER A 14 11.65 4.69 12.91
CA SER A 14 11.30 3.51 12.11
C SER A 14 11.92 2.23 12.69
N TRP A 15 13.21 2.25 13.04
CA TRP A 15 13.88 1.11 13.69
C TRP A 15 13.34 0.78 15.09
N ALA A 16 12.77 1.76 15.79
CA ALA A 16 12.13 1.59 17.10
C ALA A 16 10.67 1.12 17.02
N GLY A 17 10.08 0.98 15.82
CA GLY A 17 8.69 0.57 15.65
C GLY A 17 7.67 1.71 15.69
N ASP A 18 8.11 2.97 15.65
CA ASP A 18 7.26 4.17 15.68
C ASP A 18 7.02 4.71 14.26
N ALA A 19 6.10 4.03 13.55
CA ALA A 19 5.63 4.23 12.09
C ALA A 19 5.23 5.79 12.23
N PHE A 20 4.41 6.16 13.22
CA PHE A 20 3.69 7.44 13.27
C PHE A 20 4.63 8.62 13.51
N ALA A 21 5.51 8.55 14.51
CA ALA A 21 6.47 9.62 14.73
C ALA A 21 7.54 9.67 13.62
N ALA A 22 7.88 8.56 12.96
CA ALA A 22 8.73 8.59 11.77
C ALA A 22 8.05 9.37 10.63
N ALA A 23 6.78 9.08 10.34
CA ALA A 23 6.00 9.80 9.34
C ALA A 23 5.88 11.30 9.67
N ASP A 24 5.62 11.67 10.92
CA ASP A 24 5.59 13.07 11.36
C ASP A 24 6.93 13.78 11.21
N THR A 25 8.04 13.04 11.38
CA THR A 25 9.39 13.57 11.16
C THR A 25 9.63 13.85 9.68
N ALA A 26 9.27 12.90 8.80
CA ALA A 26 9.35 13.06 7.34
C ALA A 26 8.44 14.19 6.83
N ARG A 27 7.20 14.31 7.35
CA ARG A 27 6.30 15.44 7.06
C ARG A 27 6.91 16.78 7.48
N ARG A 28 7.45 16.89 8.70
CA ARG A 28 8.17 18.10 9.16
C ARG A 28 9.36 18.43 8.27
N ARG A 29 10.12 17.42 7.84
CA ARG A 29 11.29 17.57 6.97
C ARG A 29 10.92 18.12 5.59
N VAL A 30 9.84 17.60 4.98
CA VAL A 30 9.28 18.17 3.73
C VAL A 30 8.84 19.62 3.94
N THR A 31 8.18 19.97 5.05
CA THR A 31 7.79 21.35 5.35
C THR A 31 9.00 22.29 5.48
N LEU A 32 10.02 21.88 6.24
CA LEU A 32 11.28 22.62 6.40
C LEU A 32 11.93 22.90 5.04
N LEU A 33 12.14 21.86 4.24
CA LEU A 33 12.81 21.95 2.94
C LEU A 33 11.99 22.71 1.89
N SER A 34 10.65 22.63 1.96
CA SER A 34 9.75 23.42 1.10
C SER A 34 9.77 24.93 1.43
N SER A 35 10.25 25.31 2.62
CA SER A 35 10.38 26.71 3.06
C SER A 35 11.77 27.30 2.90
N ALA A 36 12.78 26.47 2.62
CA ALA A 36 14.17 26.88 2.50
C ALA A 36 14.46 27.55 1.13
N PRO A 37 15.42 28.50 1.07
CA PRO A 37 15.84 29.10 -0.21
C PRO A 37 16.32 28.04 -1.22
N ALA A 38 15.90 28.17 -2.47
CA ALA A 38 16.24 27.22 -3.53
C ALA A 38 17.75 27.16 -3.79
N ALA A 39 18.34 26.00 -3.53
CA ALA A 39 19.75 25.68 -3.80
C ALA A 39 19.90 24.18 -4.08
N PRO A 40 20.88 23.72 -4.88
CA PRO A 40 20.98 22.31 -5.31
C PRO A 40 20.96 21.28 -4.17
N ALA A 41 21.57 21.61 -3.02
CA ALA A 41 21.53 20.75 -1.83
C ALA A 41 20.12 20.66 -1.22
N VAL A 42 19.40 21.78 -1.11
CA VAL A 42 18.00 21.82 -0.65
C VAL A 42 17.10 21.04 -1.60
N THR A 43 17.33 21.16 -2.92
CA THR A 43 16.61 20.42 -3.96
C THR A 43 16.83 18.90 -3.83
N HIS A 44 18.06 18.46 -3.61
CA HIS A 44 18.39 17.05 -3.43
C HIS A 44 17.74 16.46 -2.16
N GLU A 45 17.85 17.19 -1.04
CA GLU A 45 17.20 16.82 0.23
C GLU A 45 15.68 16.77 0.10
N LEU A 46 15.05 17.75 -0.58
CA LEU A 46 13.60 17.80 -0.77
C LEU A 46 13.08 16.62 -1.59
N VAL A 47 13.83 16.21 -2.62
CA VAL A 47 13.51 15.03 -3.45
C VAL A 47 13.47 13.75 -2.61
N GLN A 48 14.48 13.50 -1.77
CA GLN A 48 14.48 12.29 -0.94
C GLN A 48 13.47 12.38 0.22
N ALA A 49 13.29 13.56 0.84
CA ALA A 49 12.27 13.77 1.86
C ALA A 49 10.82 13.59 1.33
N LEU A 50 10.55 13.95 0.07
CA LEU A 50 9.24 13.69 -0.57
C LEU A 50 8.98 12.20 -0.79
N GLY A 51 10.01 11.42 -1.17
CA GLY A 51 9.92 9.96 -1.26
C GLY A 51 9.70 9.32 0.11
N GLU A 52 10.52 9.69 1.08
CA GLU A 52 10.41 9.28 2.49
C GLU A 52 8.99 9.54 3.03
N ALA A 53 8.49 10.78 2.93
CA ALA A 53 7.19 11.17 3.46
C ALA A 53 5.98 10.63 2.68
N ALA A 54 6.18 10.13 1.45
CA ALA A 54 5.18 9.34 0.73
C ALA A 54 5.17 7.88 1.23
N GLN A 55 6.34 7.27 1.36
CA GLN A 55 6.53 5.91 1.85
C GLN A 55 6.04 5.75 3.30
N THR A 56 6.43 6.63 4.22
CA THR A 56 5.90 6.61 5.60
C THR A 56 4.41 6.98 5.66
N GLY A 57 3.92 7.77 4.69
CA GLY A 57 2.50 8.10 4.52
C GLY A 57 1.65 6.85 4.25
N ILE A 58 2.10 5.98 3.36
CA ILE A 58 1.49 4.65 3.13
C ILE A 58 1.48 3.83 4.43
N GLY A 59 2.55 3.92 5.23
CA GLY A 59 2.67 3.22 6.52
C GLY A 59 1.68 3.65 7.59
N VAL A 60 1.43 4.96 7.76
CA VAL A 60 0.39 5.46 8.67
C VAL A 60 -1.03 5.34 8.11
N GLY A 61 -1.20 4.97 6.84
CA GLY A 61 -2.52 4.99 6.16
C GLY A 61 -2.95 6.36 5.65
N ASP A 62 -2.05 7.35 5.62
CA ASP A 62 -2.25 8.68 5.00
C ASP A 62 -2.11 8.55 3.48
N LEU A 63 -3.01 7.79 2.85
CA LEU A 63 -3.04 7.65 1.39
C LEU A 63 -3.22 9.01 0.67
N PRO A 64 -4.09 9.94 1.11
CA PRO A 64 -4.23 11.24 0.44
C PRO A 64 -2.92 12.07 0.47
N GLY A 65 -2.25 12.14 1.62
CA GLY A 65 -1.00 12.85 1.78
C GLY A 65 0.20 12.13 1.16
N ALA A 66 0.22 10.80 1.13
CA ALA A 66 1.21 10.03 0.39
C ALA A 66 1.10 10.31 -1.12
N ARG A 67 -0.12 10.34 -1.66
CA ARG A 67 -0.39 10.66 -3.07
C ARG A 67 -0.03 12.11 -3.42
N ASP A 68 -0.26 13.09 -2.55
CA ASP A 68 0.27 14.46 -2.74
C ASP A 68 1.80 14.46 -2.89
N ARG A 69 2.49 13.90 -1.90
CA ARG A 69 3.97 13.92 -1.84
C ARG A 69 4.59 13.15 -3.01
N ALA A 70 4.01 12.02 -3.38
CA ALA A 70 4.44 11.23 -4.53
C ALA A 70 4.17 11.95 -5.88
N ARG A 71 3.05 12.66 -6.04
CA ARG A 71 2.81 13.49 -7.24
C ARG A 71 3.77 14.68 -7.31
N ARG A 72 4.07 15.32 -6.16
CA ARG A 72 5.07 16.39 -6.05
C ARG A 72 6.49 15.89 -6.37
N LEU A 73 6.81 14.64 -6.03
CA LEU A 73 8.05 13.96 -6.44
C LEU A 73 8.06 13.68 -7.95
N ALA A 74 6.98 13.09 -8.49
CA ALA A 74 6.84 12.75 -9.90
C ALA A 74 6.92 13.98 -10.82
N ALA A 75 6.41 15.13 -10.36
CA ALA A 75 6.47 16.41 -11.07
C ALA A 75 7.79 17.18 -10.87
N HIS A 76 8.75 16.67 -10.08
CA HIS A 76 9.93 17.44 -9.69
C HIS A 76 10.97 17.52 -10.83
N PRO A 77 11.35 18.72 -11.33
CA PRO A 77 12.16 18.86 -12.54
C PRO A 77 13.51 18.14 -12.54
N SER A 78 14.16 18.03 -11.36
CA SER A 78 15.45 17.34 -11.24
C SER A 78 15.38 15.81 -11.44
N LEU A 79 14.19 15.25 -11.63
CA LEU A 79 13.98 13.82 -11.88
C LEU A 79 13.48 13.50 -13.30
N ALA A 80 13.40 14.50 -14.20
CA ALA A 80 12.87 14.32 -15.56
C ALA A 80 13.57 13.17 -16.33
N GLU A 81 14.89 13.11 -16.27
CA GLU A 81 15.70 12.06 -16.92
C GLU A 81 15.61 10.69 -16.21
N VAL A 82 15.14 10.64 -14.96
CA VAL A 82 15.03 9.42 -14.13
C VAL A 82 13.60 9.18 -13.67
N GLY A 83 12.63 9.44 -14.57
CA GLY A 83 11.20 9.44 -14.27
C GLY A 83 10.66 8.18 -13.57
N HIS A 84 11.29 7.02 -13.77
CA HIS A 84 10.95 5.77 -13.07
C HIS A 84 11.20 5.83 -11.55
N ARG A 85 12.20 6.58 -11.08
CA ARG A 85 12.35 6.91 -9.64
C ARG A 85 11.27 7.88 -9.18
N ALA A 86 10.94 8.85 -10.03
CA ALA A 86 9.98 9.90 -9.71
C ALA A 86 8.56 9.36 -9.52
N THR A 87 8.15 8.38 -10.32
CA THR A 87 6.81 7.78 -10.28
C THR A 87 6.66 6.57 -9.35
N SER A 88 7.76 5.93 -8.89
CA SER A 88 7.74 4.69 -8.09
C SER A 88 6.71 4.73 -6.94
N TRP A 89 6.88 5.66 -5.99
CA TRP A 89 5.95 5.80 -4.85
C TRP A 89 4.55 6.31 -5.24
N GLN A 90 4.39 6.93 -6.41
CA GLN A 90 3.08 7.33 -6.90
C GLN A 90 2.28 6.09 -7.34
N LEU A 91 2.89 5.16 -8.07
CA LEU A 91 2.26 3.90 -8.48
C LEU A 91 1.78 3.09 -7.27
N VAL A 92 2.61 3.00 -6.22
CA VAL A 92 2.25 2.32 -4.97
C VAL A 92 1.06 2.98 -4.27
N ALA A 93 1.11 4.32 -4.10
CA ALA A 93 0.05 5.05 -3.40
C ALA A 93 -1.26 5.14 -4.21
N ASP A 94 -1.18 5.24 -5.54
CA ASP A 94 -2.32 5.20 -6.45
C ASP A 94 -2.99 3.81 -6.43
N ALA A 95 -2.21 2.72 -6.45
CA ALA A 95 -2.72 1.34 -6.37
C ALA A 95 -3.46 1.07 -5.05
N LEU A 96 -2.87 1.41 -3.90
CA LEU A 96 -3.49 1.22 -2.59
C LEU A 96 -4.75 2.08 -2.38
N ALA A 97 -4.85 3.22 -3.07
CA ALA A 97 -6.08 4.02 -3.09
C ALA A 97 -7.15 3.50 -4.06
N GLY A 98 -6.80 2.58 -4.97
CA GLY A 98 -7.70 2.03 -5.99
C GLY A 98 -7.77 2.83 -7.29
N ASP A 99 -6.79 3.68 -7.59
CA ASP A 99 -6.74 4.46 -8.83
C ASP A 99 -6.04 3.67 -9.95
N GLY A 100 -6.72 2.63 -10.45
CA GLY A 100 -6.16 1.70 -11.43
C GLY A 100 -5.72 2.39 -12.72
N ASP A 101 -6.51 3.31 -13.26
CA ASP A 101 -6.18 4.01 -14.51
C ASP A 101 -5.01 5.01 -14.32
N GLY A 102 -4.89 5.63 -13.14
CA GLY A 102 -3.71 6.40 -12.74
C GLY A 102 -2.44 5.55 -12.70
N VAL A 103 -2.53 4.34 -12.11
CA VAL A 103 -1.41 3.38 -12.08
C VAL A 103 -1.01 2.97 -13.50
N LEU A 104 -1.95 2.56 -14.36
CA LEU A 104 -1.63 2.17 -15.74
C LEU A 104 -0.99 3.32 -16.54
N THR A 105 -1.51 4.54 -16.39
CA THR A 105 -0.96 5.74 -17.04
C THR A 105 0.46 6.06 -16.57
N GLY A 106 0.75 5.86 -15.27
CA GLY A 106 2.08 6.01 -14.70
C GLY A 106 3.03 4.86 -15.07
N ALA A 107 2.51 3.64 -15.20
CA ALA A 107 3.28 2.42 -15.47
C ALA A 107 3.95 2.46 -16.84
N VAL A 108 3.25 2.96 -17.87
CA VAL A 108 3.84 3.20 -19.20
C VAL A 108 5.04 4.15 -19.11
N ARG A 109 4.91 5.26 -18.38
CA ARG A 109 5.98 6.25 -18.19
C ARG A 109 7.15 5.71 -17.35
N PHE A 110 6.84 4.89 -16.34
CA PHE A 110 7.83 4.20 -15.53
C PHE A 110 8.64 3.22 -16.38
N LEU A 111 7.99 2.34 -17.14
CA LEU A 111 8.62 1.31 -17.95
C LEU A 111 9.53 1.93 -19.02
N ASP A 112 9.02 2.93 -19.74
CA ASP A 112 9.72 3.72 -20.75
C ASP A 112 10.98 4.41 -20.18
N ALA A 113 10.86 5.09 -19.04
CA ALA A 113 11.99 5.75 -18.38
C ALA A 113 12.99 4.76 -17.74
N TRP A 114 12.54 3.59 -17.29
CA TRP A 114 13.38 2.52 -16.72
C TRP A 114 14.18 1.82 -17.82
N GLN A 115 13.54 1.47 -18.94
CA GLN A 115 14.19 0.89 -20.11
C GLN A 115 15.26 1.82 -20.68
N ARG A 116 14.95 3.12 -20.89
CA ARG A 116 15.96 4.13 -21.30
C ARG A 116 17.14 4.23 -20.34
N SER A 117 16.93 3.99 -19.05
CA SER A 117 17.98 4.04 -18.01
C SER A 117 18.82 2.76 -17.93
N GLY A 118 18.69 1.83 -18.89
CA GLY A 118 19.40 0.55 -18.87
C GLY A 118 18.73 -0.54 -18.03
N SER A 119 17.45 -0.36 -17.64
CA SER A 119 16.68 -1.26 -16.78
C SER A 119 17.35 -1.59 -15.42
N PRO A 120 17.69 -0.57 -14.60
CA PRO A 120 18.41 -0.78 -13.34
C PRO A 120 17.60 -1.56 -12.30
N LEU A 121 18.24 -2.54 -11.66
CA LEU A 121 17.65 -3.36 -10.60
C LEU A 121 17.91 -2.74 -9.22
N TRP A 122 17.21 -1.65 -8.91
CA TRP A 122 17.26 -1.00 -7.60
C TRP A 122 16.05 -1.44 -6.74
N PRO A 123 16.24 -1.92 -5.49
CA PRO A 123 15.14 -2.43 -4.67
C PRO A 123 13.97 -1.46 -4.45
N ASP A 124 14.23 -0.15 -4.42
CA ASP A 124 13.21 0.91 -4.29
C ASP A 124 12.24 1.01 -5.49
N LEU A 125 12.47 0.22 -6.54
CA LEU A 125 11.58 0.08 -7.70
C LEU A 125 10.67 -1.15 -7.61
N GLU A 126 11.05 -2.19 -6.87
CA GLU A 126 10.25 -3.43 -6.73
C GLU A 126 8.80 -3.17 -6.26
N PRO A 127 8.53 -2.32 -5.24
CA PRO A 127 7.16 -2.08 -4.78
C PRO A 127 6.24 -1.52 -5.87
N ALA A 128 6.77 -0.68 -6.76
CA ALA A 128 6.02 -0.09 -7.85
C ALA A 128 5.71 -1.11 -8.95
N VAL A 129 6.67 -1.96 -9.31
CA VAL A 129 6.46 -3.05 -10.27
C VAL A 129 5.42 -4.04 -9.72
N THR A 130 5.47 -4.36 -8.41
CA THR A 130 4.45 -5.21 -7.76
C THR A 130 3.08 -4.53 -7.74
N ALA A 131 3.00 -3.23 -7.41
CA ALA A 131 1.74 -2.49 -7.42
C ALA A 131 1.04 -2.52 -8.80
N VAL A 132 1.80 -2.40 -9.90
CA VAL A 132 1.28 -2.51 -11.27
C VAL A 132 0.84 -3.94 -11.59
N ALA A 133 1.64 -4.96 -11.26
CA ALA A 133 1.28 -6.37 -11.45
C ALA A 133 -0.02 -6.74 -10.71
N THR A 134 -0.19 -6.26 -9.48
CA THR A 134 -1.44 -6.43 -8.71
C THR A 134 -2.60 -5.68 -9.32
N VAL A 135 -2.40 -4.47 -9.87
CA VAL A 135 -3.47 -3.75 -10.60
C VAL A 135 -3.95 -4.54 -11.82
N HIS A 136 -3.08 -5.12 -12.65
CA HIS A 136 -3.53 -6.01 -13.73
C HIS A 136 -4.24 -7.26 -13.20
N GLY A 137 -3.78 -7.83 -12.08
CA GLY A 137 -4.48 -8.93 -11.39
C GLY A 137 -5.90 -8.58 -10.95
N LEU A 138 -6.09 -7.40 -10.34
CA LEU A 138 -7.41 -6.87 -9.93
C LEU A 138 -8.30 -6.47 -11.12
N ARG A 139 -7.74 -6.34 -12.33
CA ARG A 139 -8.48 -6.10 -13.59
C ARG A 139 -8.85 -7.39 -14.32
N GLY A 140 -8.44 -8.56 -13.82
CA GLY A 140 -8.63 -9.83 -14.52
C GLY A 140 -7.81 -9.96 -15.80
N ASP A 141 -6.64 -9.31 -15.84
CA ASP A 141 -5.75 -9.21 -17.00
C ASP A 141 -4.48 -10.05 -16.76
N PRO A 142 -4.50 -11.37 -17.04
CA PRO A 142 -3.41 -12.28 -16.71
C PRO A 142 -2.19 -12.09 -17.63
N ASP A 143 -2.41 -11.71 -18.89
CA ASP A 143 -1.36 -11.60 -19.90
C ASP A 143 -0.45 -10.41 -19.59
N ALA A 144 -1.02 -9.21 -19.37
CA ALA A 144 -0.23 -8.07 -18.94
C ALA A 144 0.34 -8.26 -17.53
N ARG A 145 -0.38 -8.92 -16.61
CA ARG A 145 0.19 -9.28 -15.30
C ARG A 145 1.43 -10.17 -15.45
N HIS A 146 1.44 -11.12 -16.38
CA HIS A 146 2.60 -11.97 -16.65
C HIS A 146 3.81 -11.16 -17.16
N GLU A 147 3.60 -10.13 -17.99
CA GLU A 147 4.68 -9.21 -18.41
C GLU A 147 5.32 -8.49 -17.21
N TRP A 148 4.52 -8.03 -16.24
CA TRP A 148 5.03 -7.37 -15.03
C TRP A 148 5.63 -8.36 -14.02
N ASP A 149 5.10 -9.58 -13.89
CA ASP A 149 5.69 -10.65 -13.08
C ASP A 149 7.08 -11.05 -13.64
N ALA A 150 7.25 -11.12 -14.96
CA ALA A 150 8.56 -11.34 -15.60
C ALA A 150 9.57 -10.19 -15.37
N ILE A 151 9.10 -8.95 -15.17
CA ILE A 151 9.95 -7.85 -14.69
C ILE A 151 10.34 -8.09 -13.22
N LEU A 152 9.42 -8.50 -12.36
CA LEU A 152 9.71 -8.81 -10.95
C LEU A 152 10.70 -9.96 -10.79
N GLU A 153 10.64 -11.00 -11.61
CA GLU A 153 11.61 -12.12 -11.59
C GLU A 153 13.05 -11.63 -11.71
N ARG A 154 13.31 -10.57 -12.49
CA ARG A 154 14.65 -9.99 -12.67
C ARG A 154 15.25 -9.37 -11.40
N PHE A 155 14.42 -8.94 -10.45
CA PHE A 155 14.86 -8.44 -9.14
C PHE A 155 15.15 -9.59 -8.15
N GLY A 156 14.67 -10.80 -8.42
CA GLY A 156 14.85 -11.98 -7.56
C GLY A 156 13.98 -11.95 -6.29
N ALA A 157 14.39 -12.72 -5.28
CA ALA A 157 13.68 -12.85 -4.02
C ALA A 157 14.33 -11.98 -2.93
N SER A 158 13.77 -10.79 -2.68
CA SER A 158 14.15 -9.91 -1.57
C SER A 158 13.30 -10.19 -0.31
N PRO A 159 13.80 -9.98 0.93
CA PRO A 159 12.99 -10.17 2.14
C PRO A 159 11.73 -9.26 2.18
N ASN A 160 11.80 -8.07 1.58
CA ASN A 160 10.62 -7.20 1.42
C ASN A 160 9.60 -7.74 0.39
N ARG A 161 10.02 -8.52 -0.62
CA ARG A 161 9.09 -9.27 -1.50
C ARG A 161 8.46 -10.45 -0.76
N VAL A 162 9.23 -11.17 0.05
CA VAL A 162 8.72 -12.33 0.80
C VAL A 162 7.75 -11.90 1.92
N HIS A 163 8.07 -10.89 2.72
CA HIS A 163 7.25 -10.52 3.89
C HIS A 163 6.69 -9.08 3.88
N GLY A 164 7.30 -8.15 3.14
CA GLY A 164 6.88 -6.75 3.07
C GLY A 164 5.79 -6.46 2.02
N TYR A 165 6.02 -5.51 1.12
CA TYR A 165 5.05 -5.11 0.07
C TYR A 165 4.52 -6.29 -0.73
N GLY A 166 5.36 -7.29 -1.03
CA GLY A 166 4.94 -8.44 -1.83
C GLY A 166 3.87 -9.25 -1.11
N ALA A 167 4.02 -9.48 0.20
CA ALA A 167 3.02 -10.19 1.00
C ALA A 167 1.70 -9.41 1.10
N VAL A 168 1.77 -8.09 1.27
CA VAL A 168 0.60 -7.20 1.29
C VAL A 168 -0.15 -7.21 -0.05
N PHE A 169 0.56 -7.06 -1.16
CA PHE A 169 -0.04 -7.03 -2.51
C PHE A 169 -0.54 -8.41 -2.97
N ASP A 170 0.16 -9.50 -2.64
CA ASP A 170 -0.29 -10.87 -2.91
C ASP A 170 -1.57 -11.16 -2.11
N ALA A 171 -1.59 -10.84 -0.80
CA ALA A 171 -2.77 -11.03 0.04
C ALA A 171 -3.95 -10.19 -0.43
N MET A 172 -3.75 -8.95 -0.87
CA MET A 172 -4.82 -8.12 -1.46
C MET A 172 -5.46 -8.76 -2.70
N LEU A 173 -4.68 -9.44 -3.55
CA LEU A 173 -5.17 -10.12 -4.75
C LEU A 173 -5.83 -11.48 -4.42
N LEU A 174 -5.30 -12.22 -3.46
CA LEU A 174 -5.90 -13.48 -2.97
C LEU A 174 -7.24 -13.20 -2.27
N LEU A 175 -7.31 -12.19 -1.40
CA LEU A 175 -8.52 -11.73 -0.74
C LEU A 175 -9.52 -11.03 -1.68
N HIS A 176 -9.08 -10.57 -2.86
CA HIS A 176 -9.97 -10.18 -3.95
C HIS A 176 -10.57 -11.38 -4.67
N THR A 177 -9.78 -12.43 -4.91
CA THR A 177 -10.20 -13.61 -5.69
C THR A 177 -10.90 -14.70 -4.85
N GLY A 178 -11.26 -14.40 -3.60
CA GLY A 178 -11.91 -15.34 -2.67
C GLY A 178 -10.97 -16.37 -2.02
N ARG A 179 -9.67 -16.26 -2.25
CA ARG A 179 -8.62 -17.22 -1.88
C ARG A 179 -8.07 -16.96 -0.48
N ALA A 180 -8.98 -16.90 0.50
CA ALA A 180 -8.63 -16.55 1.88
C ALA A 180 -7.67 -17.53 2.58
N PRO A 181 -7.76 -18.87 2.40
CA PRO A 181 -6.78 -19.79 2.98
C PRO A 181 -5.36 -19.57 2.45
N GLU A 182 -5.19 -19.34 1.14
CA GLU A 182 -3.87 -19.02 0.59
C GLU A 182 -3.39 -17.62 0.98
N ALA A 183 -4.30 -16.66 1.20
CA ALA A 183 -3.95 -15.35 1.76
C ALA A 183 -3.44 -15.47 3.22
N LEU A 184 -3.99 -16.40 3.99
CA LEU A 184 -3.55 -16.72 5.34
C LEU A 184 -2.17 -17.41 5.32
N GLU A 185 -1.97 -18.42 4.47
CA GLU A 185 -0.66 -19.06 4.27
C GLU A 185 0.41 -18.03 3.85
N ARG A 186 0.05 -17.11 2.94
CA ARG A 186 0.92 -16.03 2.46
C ARG A 186 1.37 -15.06 3.56
N LEU A 187 0.63 -15.00 4.67
CA LEU A 187 0.82 -14.13 5.84
C LEU A 187 1.06 -14.92 7.15
N ALA A 188 1.43 -16.20 7.07
CA ALA A 188 1.49 -17.11 8.22
C ALA A 188 2.73 -16.94 9.14
N SER A 189 3.65 -16.04 8.83
CA SER A 189 4.81 -15.75 9.68
C SER A 189 4.45 -14.70 10.73
N GLU A 190 4.83 -14.90 11.99
CA GLU A 190 4.34 -14.02 13.06
C GLU A 190 4.98 -12.62 12.97
N PRO A 191 4.22 -11.52 13.24
CA PRO A 191 4.67 -10.17 12.91
C PRO A 191 6.00 -9.75 13.57
N GLY A 192 6.29 -10.27 14.78
CA GLY A 192 7.55 -10.04 15.48
C GLY A 192 8.76 -10.78 14.88
N GLU A 193 8.55 -11.88 14.16
CA GLU A 193 9.59 -12.62 13.44
C GLU A 193 9.97 -11.89 12.14
N VAL A 194 8.95 -11.42 11.42
CA VAL A 194 9.14 -10.75 10.12
C VAL A 194 9.43 -9.26 10.23
N TRP A 195 9.22 -8.64 11.40
CA TRP A 195 9.45 -7.23 11.71
C TRP A 195 10.67 -6.59 11.01
N LYS A 196 11.84 -7.24 11.05
CA LYS A 196 13.08 -6.68 10.46
C LYS A 196 13.14 -6.73 8.93
N TRP A 197 12.24 -7.49 8.30
CA TRP A 197 12.10 -7.71 6.86
C TRP A 197 10.86 -6.98 6.31
N VAL A 198 9.84 -6.79 7.15
CA VAL A 198 8.70 -5.90 6.93
C VAL A 198 9.11 -4.48 7.32
N THR A 199 9.75 -3.77 6.41
CA THR A 199 10.02 -2.32 6.58
C THR A 199 8.75 -1.61 7.08
N TRP A 200 8.87 -0.83 8.18
CA TRP A 200 7.76 -0.44 9.08
C TRP A 200 6.43 -0.10 8.39
N VAL A 201 6.54 0.67 7.30
CA VAL A 201 5.56 0.91 6.22
C VAL A 201 4.52 -0.20 6.01
N TRP A 202 4.92 -1.47 5.97
CA TRP A 202 4.06 -2.57 5.58
C TRP A 202 3.45 -3.34 6.76
N LEU A 203 3.90 -3.09 8.00
CA LEU A 203 3.50 -3.85 9.19
C LEU A 203 1.99 -3.76 9.45
N HIS A 204 1.44 -2.55 9.48
CA HIS A 204 0.00 -2.34 9.68
C HIS A 204 -0.86 -3.05 8.63
N TRP A 205 -0.43 -3.02 7.37
CA TRP A 205 -1.12 -3.67 6.27
C TRP A 205 -1.03 -5.20 6.38
N TYR A 206 0.15 -5.73 6.71
CA TYR A 206 0.41 -7.16 6.90
C TYR A 206 -0.51 -7.76 7.97
N VAL A 207 -0.54 -7.16 9.17
CA VAL A 207 -1.33 -7.71 10.29
C VAL A 207 -2.83 -7.57 10.09
N ALA A 208 -3.28 -6.48 9.46
CA ALA A 208 -4.70 -6.27 9.17
C ALA A 208 -5.23 -7.25 8.11
N LEU A 209 -4.48 -7.44 7.02
CA LEU A 209 -4.82 -8.43 5.99
C LEU A 209 -4.72 -9.87 6.51
N GLY A 210 -3.80 -10.14 7.44
CA GLY A 210 -3.68 -11.45 8.09
C GLY A 210 -4.87 -11.76 9.01
N ALA A 211 -5.36 -10.77 9.76
CA ALA A 211 -6.59 -10.90 10.55
C ALA A 211 -7.83 -11.10 9.66
N GLU A 212 -7.96 -10.33 8.57
CA GLU A 212 -9.03 -10.51 7.58
C GLU A 212 -8.98 -11.89 6.90
N ALA A 213 -7.79 -12.37 6.51
CA ALA A 213 -7.60 -13.70 5.95
C ALA A 213 -7.97 -14.80 6.97
N THR A 214 -7.61 -14.63 8.25
CA THR A 214 -7.98 -15.57 9.32
C THR A 214 -9.50 -15.67 9.47
N VAL A 215 -10.23 -14.54 9.47
CA VAL A 215 -11.70 -14.53 9.52
C VAL A 215 -12.31 -15.19 8.30
N LEU A 216 -11.89 -14.78 7.09
CA LEU A 216 -12.48 -15.29 5.84
C LEU A 216 -12.12 -16.76 5.54
N ALA A 217 -11.05 -17.28 6.13
CA ALA A 217 -10.72 -18.71 6.10
C ALA A 217 -11.45 -19.53 7.20
N GLY A 218 -12.19 -18.88 8.12
CA GLY A 218 -12.88 -19.54 9.23
C GLY A 218 -11.94 -20.05 10.33
N GLY A 219 -10.76 -19.45 10.50
CA GLY A 219 -9.75 -19.87 11.48
C GLY A 219 -10.24 -19.76 12.92
N PRO A 220 -10.08 -20.79 13.78
CA PRO A 220 -10.53 -20.75 15.17
C PRO A 220 -9.85 -19.65 16.01
N GLU A 221 -8.65 -19.22 15.61
CA GLU A 221 -7.87 -18.16 16.24
C GLU A 221 -8.25 -16.72 15.81
N ALA A 222 -9.32 -16.57 15.01
CA ALA A 222 -9.72 -15.28 14.43
C ALA A 222 -9.91 -14.14 15.45
N ARG A 223 -10.50 -14.42 16.63
CA ARG A 223 -10.68 -13.41 17.69
C ARG A 223 -9.35 -12.91 18.25
N ASP A 224 -8.39 -13.81 18.44
CA ASP A 224 -7.09 -13.47 19.02
C ASP A 224 -6.22 -12.69 18.01
N ARG A 225 -6.25 -13.08 16.73
CA ARG A 225 -5.62 -12.32 15.63
C ARG A 225 -6.25 -10.93 15.47
N LEU A 226 -7.57 -10.81 15.57
CA LEU A 226 -8.27 -9.50 15.55
C LEU A 226 -7.85 -8.61 16.72
N ALA A 227 -7.73 -9.15 17.93
CA ALA A 227 -7.28 -8.40 19.10
C ALA A 227 -5.85 -7.86 18.92
N GLY A 228 -4.89 -8.71 18.56
CA GLY A 228 -3.50 -8.29 18.31
C GLY A 228 -3.36 -7.32 17.14
N ALA A 229 -4.11 -7.53 16.05
CA ALA A 229 -4.12 -6.60 14.92
C ALA A 229 -4.76 -5.25 15.27
N ARG A 230 -5.76 -5.20 16.16
CA ARG A 230 -6.36 -3.95 16.65
C ARG A 230 -5.36 -3.12 17.46
N GLU A 231 -4.59 -3.76 18.34
CA GLU A 231 -3.52 -3.07 19.09
C GLU A 231 -2.43 -2.53 18.15
N LEU A 232 -1.95 -3.34 17.21
CA LEU A 232 -0.87 -2.95 16.29
C LEU A 232 -1.30 -1.92 15.24
N THR A 233 -2.57 -1.87 14.82
CA THR A 233 -3.05 -0.94 13.78
C THR A 233 -3.64 0.35 14.34
N ALA A 234 -3.68 0.53 15.66
CA ALA A 234 -4.31 1.67 16.31
C ALA A 234 -3.80 3.01 15.77
N GLY A 235 -4.71 3.81 15.20
CA GLY A 235 -4.42 5.12 14.62
C GLY A 235 -4.12 5.12 13.11
N ASN A 236 -3.95 3.96 12.46
CA ASN A 236 -3.90 3.87 11.00
C ASN A 236 -5.34 3.72 10.46
N PRO A 237 -5.90 4.73 9.75
CA PRO A 237 -7.32 4.73 9.39
C PRO A 237 -7.68 3.62 8.39
N VAL A 238 -6.75 3.19 7.54
CA VAL A 238 -7.01 2.11 6.56
C VAL A 238 -6.85 0.75 7.22
N ALA A 239 -5.77 0.53 7.97
CA ALA A 239 -5.51 -0.77 8.60
C ALA A 239 -6.49 -1.07 9.75
N SER A 240 -6.84 -0.09 10.59
CA SER A 240 -7.93 -0.24 11.56
C SER A 240 -9.26 -0.55 10.87
N ALA A 241 -9.59 0.08 9.74
CA ALA A 241 -10.82 -0.22 9.00
C ALA A 241 -10.85 -1.65 8.42
N ILE A 242 -9.69 -2.23 8.06
CA ILE A 242 -9.59 -3.65 7.65
C ILE A 242 -9.85 -4.57 8.86
N VAL A 243 -9.28 -4.28 10.03
CA VAL A 243 -9.52 -5.06 11.26
C VAL A 243 -10.98 -4.96 11.72
N GLU A 244 -11.57 -3.76 11.71
CA GLU A 244 -12.98 -3.54 12.04
C GLU A 244 -13.91 -4.22 11.03
N ARG A 245 -13.56 -4.25 9.74
CA ARG A 245 -14.29 -5.00 8.70
C ARG A 245 -14.26 -6.49 8.99
N ALA A 246 -13.09 -7.02 9.31
CA ALA A 246 -12.90 -8.43 9.62
C ALA A 246 -13.67 -8.84 10.88
N GLU A 247 -13.71 -8.02 11.94
CA GLU A 247 -14.56 -8.32 13.10
C GLU A 247 -16.06 -8.21 12.78
N ALA A 248 -16.49 -7.22 11.99
CA ALA A 248 -17.88 -7.11 11.55
C ALA A 248 -18.35 -8.32 10.72
N LEU A 249 -17.47 -8.89 9.89
CA LEU A 249 -17.71 -10.15 9.17
C LEU A 249 -17.82 -11.35 10.11
N LEU A 250 -16.96 -11.43 11.13
CA LEU A 250 -16.98 -12.49 12.15
C LEU A 250 -18.21 -12.41 13.07
N ASP A 251 -18.71 -11.20 13.33
CA ASP A 251 -19.93 -10.93 14.12
C ASP A 251 -21.22 -11.08 13.29
N GLY A 252 -21.13 -11.06 11.95
CA GLY A 252 -22.28 -10.97 11.05
C GLY A 252 -22.97 -9.59 11.02
N ASP A 253 -22.30 -8.55 11.55
CA ASP A 253 -22.86 -7.20 11.66
C ASP A 253 -22.75 -6.43 10.34
N SER A 254 -23.79 -6.54 9.52
CA SER A 254 -23.90 -5.80 8.26
C SER A 254 -23.91 -4.28 8.41
N ALA A 255 -24.31 -3.73 9.57
CA ALA A 255 -24.35 -2.28 9.78
C ALA A 255 -22.95 -1.73 10.08
N ARG A 256 -22.21 -2.38 10.99
CA ARG A 256 -20.80 -2.09 11.26
C ARG A 256 -19.93 -2.31 10.03
N LEU A 257 -20.18 -3.38 9.27
CA LEU A 257 -19.49 -3.66 8.01
C LEU A 257 -19.61 -2.49 7.02
N LEU A 258 -20.81 -1.91 6.87
CA LEU A 258 -21.03 -0.75 6.00
C LEU A 258 -20.37 0.53 6.52
N ALA A 259 -20.34 0.75 7.84
CA ALA A 259 -19.61 1.88 8.42
C ALA A 259 -18.09 1.81 8.12
N THR A 260 -17.52 0.62 7.93
CA THR A 260 -16.11 0.49 7.48
C THR A 260 -15.91 0.90 6.02
N ALA A 261 -16.92 0.75 5.15
CA ALA A 261 -16.85 1.25 3.78
C ALA A 261 -16.75 2.79 3.75
N ASP A 262 -17.59 3.48 4.54
CA ASP A 262 -17.52 4.93 4.71
C ASP A 262 -16.16 5.37 5.28
N ALA A 263 -15.59 4.61 6.22
CA ALA A 263 -14.26 4.86 6.76
C ALA A 263 -13.14 4.70 5.70
N PHE A 264 -13.24 3.71 4.81
CA PHE A 264 -12.31 3.55 3.69
C PHE A 264 -12.37 4.70 2.69
N ASP A 265 -13.56 5.18 2.33
CA ASP A 265 -13.69 6.34 1.43
C ASP A 265 -13.21 7.64 2.09
N ALA A 266 -13.45 7.83 3.40
CA ALA A 266 -12.87 8.94 4.17
C ALA A 266 -11.34 8.90 4.22
N ALA A 267 -10.74 7.69 4.25
CA ALA A 267 -9.30 7.47 4.14
C ALA A 267 -8.76 7.50 2.69
N GLY A 268 -9.62 7.74 1.69
CA GLY A 268 -9.25 7.77 0.27
C GLY A 268 -8.94 6.40 -0.35
N CYS A 269 -9.31 5.30 0.31
CA CYS A 269 -9.05 3.92 -0.08
C CYS A 269 -10.26 3.31 -0.82
N ARG A 270 -10.61 3.89 -1.98
CA ARG A 270 -11.85 3.59 -2.74
C ARG A 270 -11.99 2.11 -3.11
N TYR A 271 -10.87 1.43 -3.40
CA TYR A 271 -10.85 -0.02 -3.64
C TYR A 271 -11.39 -0.81 -2.44
N GLN A 272 -10.95 -0.48 -1.22
CA GLN A 272 -11.38 -1.18 -0.01
C GLN A 272 -12.83 -0.84 0.34
N SER A 273 -13.30 0.40 0.13
CA SER A 273 -14.74 0.73 0.25
C SER A 273 -15.58 -0.14 -0.69
N ALA A 274 -15.24 -0.16 -1.99
CA ALA A 274 -15.97 -0.92 -3.00
C ALA A 274 -15.98 -2.44 -2.71
N ARG A 275 -14.83 -3.03 -2.32
CA ARG A 275 -14.75 -4.44 -1.88
C ARG A 275 -15.59 -4.71 -0.63
N THR A 276 -15.61 -3.80 0.34
CA THR A 276 -16.44 -3.91 1.55
C THR A 276 -17.93 -3.91 1.22
N ALA A 277 -18.36 -3.09 0.27
CA ALA A 277 -19.74 -3.10 -0.22
C ALA A 277 -20.11 -4.43 -0.91
N VAL A 278 -19.16 -5.13 -1.56
CA VAL A 278 -19.41 -6.51 -2.06
C VAL A 278 -19.53 -7.53 -0.94
N LEU A 279 -18.64 -7.47 0.05
CA LEU A 279 -18.71 -8.34 1.23
C LEU A 279 -19.99 -8.15 2.06
N ALA A 280 -20.63 -6.99 1.99
CA ALA A 280 -21.92 -6.71 2.65
C ALA A 280 -23.15 -7.32 1.94
N GLY A 281 -22.99 -7.95 0.76
CA GLY A 281 -24.04 -8.72 0.10
C GLY A 281 -25.23 -7.91 -0.45
N GLY A 282 -26.21 -8.63 -1.01
CA GLY A 282 -27.49 -8.07 -1.47
C GLY A 282 -27.37 -6.82 -2.36
N ALA A 283 -28.17 -5.79 -2.05
CA ALA A 283 -28.17 -4.51 -2.77
C ALA A 283 -26.92 -3.63 -2.49
N HIS A 284 -26.08 -4.01 -1.52
CA HIS A 284 -24.78 -3.38 -1.33
C HIS A 284 -23.76 -3.99 -2.28
N ALA A 285 -23.81 -5.31 -2.51
CA ALA A 285 -22.92 -5.98 -3.44
C ALA A 285 -23.09 -5.51 -4.88
N ALA A 286 -24.32 -5.32 -5.36
CA ALA A 286 -24.57 -4.73 -6.68
C ALA A 286 -23.91 -3.34 -6.83
N ARG A 287 -23.87 -2.54 -5.76
CA ARG A 287 -23.21 -1.22 -5.75
C ARG A 287 -21.68 -1.34 -5.64
N GLY A 288 -21.16 -2.27 -4.85
CA GLY A 288 -19.73 -2.56 -4.75
C GLY A 288 -19.14 -3.06 -6.07
N VAL A 289 -19.85 -3.95 -6.77
CA VAL A 289 -19.51 -4.43 -8.12
C VAL A 289 -19.47 -3.28 -9.13
N ALA A 290 -20.49 -2.41 -9.13
CA ALA A 290 -20.51 -1.23 -9.99
C ALA A 290 -19.38 -0.23 -9.66
N ALA A 291 -19.04 -0.08 -8.38
CA ALA A 291 -17.93 0.77 -7.93
C ALA A 291 -16.56 0.21 -8.34
N LEU A 292 -16.33 -1.11 -8.20
CA LEU A 292 -15.11 -1.78 -8.67
C LEU A 292 -14.95 -1.65 -10.20
N ALA A 293 -16.03 -1.89 -10.96
CA ALA A 293 -16.02 -1.69 -12.41
C ALA A 293 -15.72 -0.23 -12.81
N ALA A 294 -16.18 0.75 -12.02
CA ALA A 294 -15.85 2.17 -12.20
C ALA A 294 -14.43 2.57 -11.73
N LEU A 295 -13.68 1.64 -11.12
CA LEU A 295 -12.23 1.72 -10.90
C LEU A 295 -11.44 0.86 -11.92
N GLY A 296 -12.14 0.25 -12.89
CA GLY A 296 -11.59 -0.66 -13.89
C GLY A 296 -11.35 -2.09 -13.42
N PHE A 297 -11.68 -2.43 -12.17
CA PHE A 297 -11.43 -3.74 -11.57
C PHE A 297 -12.56 -4.74 -11.83
N THR A 298 -12.23 -6.03 -11.85
CA THR A 298 -13.21 -7.11 -11.81
C THR A 298 -13.95 -7.13 -10.46
N PRO A 299 -15.17 -7.67 -10.40
CA PRO A 299 -15.77 -8.02 -9.13
C PRO A 299 -15.05 -9.23 -8.50
N PRO A 300 -14.96 -9.31 -7.16
CA PRO A 300 -14.62 -10.56 -6.49
C PRO A 300 -15.73 -11.61 -6.76
N PRO A 301 -15.46 -12.91 -6.57
CA PRO A 301 -16.53 -13.91 -6.58
C PRO A 301 -17.59 -13.58 -5.51
N ALA A 302 -18.85 -13.91 -5.79
CA ALA A 302 -19.89 -13.86 -4.77
C ALA A 302 -19.62 -14.95 -3.72
N GLY A 303 -19.64 -14.57 -2.44
CA GLY A 303 -19.66 -15.48 -1.29
C GLY A 303 -21.06 -15.96 -0.94
#